data_AF-A0A1H9QZA8-F1
#
_entry.id   AF-A0A1H9QZA8-F1
#
_cell.length_a   1.000
_cell.length_b   1.000
_cell.length_c   1.000
_cell.angle_alpha   90.00
_cell.angle_beta   90.00
_cell.angle_gamma   90.00
#
_symmetry.space_group_name_H-M   'P 1'
#
loop_
_entity.id
_entity.type
_entity.pdbx_description
1 polymer ?
#
loop_
_entity_poly.entity_id
_entity_poly.type
_entity_poly.pdbx_seq_one_letter_code
_entity_poly.pdbx_strand_id
1 'polypeptide(L)'
;MVDESKKIKPVKKEKIIDTCISLYEKISFDDVTIRKICNKLNVSTASIYLSFSTKEEIFVAILIQEIMKWNERLEGLLEYEGTLDDDEFLSEIANTVEERKLLLKIIGLDLYAIEDMSSIESLVRYKEEYKKCMFLFEFCLEKYKTNIDSERRIQIVHAFFHYTKGLYLTAYPTKKQKLVMKNAKIPYEEKSLYDLSYQFLKLIL
;
A
#
# COMPACT_ATOMS: atom_id res chain seq x y z
N MET A 1 37.90 -21.69 -26.89
CA MET A 1 36.44 -21.57 -27.00
C MET A 1 35.94 -21.03 -25.68
N VAL A 2 35.66 -19.72 -25.63
CA VAL A 2 35.02 -19.11 -24.45
C VAL A 2 33.57 -19.57 -24.49
N ASP A 3 33.10 -20.14 -23.39
CA ASP A 3 31.74 -20.66 -23.24
C ASP A 3 30.72 -19.52 -23.38
N GLU A 4 30.12 -19.38 -24.56
CA GLU A 4 29.05 -18.42 -24.86
C GLU A 4 27.69 -18.81 -24.22
N SER A 5 27.63 -19.88 -23.40
CA SER A 5 26.38 -20.41 -22.84
C SER A 5 26.11 -19.96 -21.39
N LYS A 6 25.87 -18.66 -21.19
CA LYS A 6 24.95 -18.09 -20.18
C LYS A 6 24.92 -16.56 -20.28
N LYS A 7 24.40 -16.02 -21.39
CA LYS A 7 23.98 -14.61 -21.39
C LYS A 7 22.90 -14.45 -20.31
N ILE A 8 23.22 -13.71 -19.24
CA ILE A 8 22.26 -13.34 -18.19
C ILE A 8 21.15 -12.57 -18.88
N LYS A 9 19.95 -13.17 -18.98
CA LYS A 9 18.79 -12.49 -19.55
C LYS A 9 18.18 -11.58 -18.49
N PRO A 10 17.90 -10.31 -18.79
CA PRO A 10 17.17 -9.44 -17.89
C PRO A 10 15.75 -9.97 -17.71
N VAL A 11 15.29 -10.02 -16.46
CA VAL A 11 13.88 -10.29 -16.15
C VAL A 11 13.14 -8.97 -16.13
N LYS A 12 11.93 -8.92 -16.73
CA LYS A 12 11.07 -7.74 -16.64
C LYS A 12 10.79 -7.40 -15.17
N LYS A 13 10.92 -6.12 -14.79
CA LYS A 13 10.75 -5.64 -13.41
C LYS A 13 9.39 -6.05 -12.85
N GLU A 14 8.34 -5.95 -13.67
CA GLU A 14 6.97 -6.32 -13.31
C GLU A 14 6.88 -7.78 -12.90
N LYS A 15 7.56 -8.68 -13.63
CA LYS A 15 7.56 -10.11 -13.30
C LYS A 15 8.27 -10.41 -11.98
N ILE A 16 9.31 -9.64 -11.65
CA ILE A 16 10.00 -9.75 -10.35
C ILE A 16 9.06 -9.29 -9.23
N ILE A 17 8.40 -8.14 -9.43
CA ILE A 17 7.44 -7.55 -8.51
C ILE A 17 6.28 -8.52 -8.24
N ASP A 18 5.61 -9.02 -9.28
CA ASP A 18 4.50 -9.98 -9.17
C ASP A 18 4.91 -11.25 -8.44
N THR A 19 6.12 -11.73 -8.71
CA THR A 19 6.67 -12.90 -8.02
C THR A 19 6.88 -12.62 -6.54
N CYS A 20 7.44 -11.45 -6.21
CA CYS A 20 7.64 -11.02 -4.83
C CYS A 20 6.30 -10.91 -4.08
N ILE A 21 5.30 -10.26 -4.68
CA ILE A 21 3.93 -10.15 -4.13
C ILE A 21 3.37 -11.55 -3.84
N SER A 22 3.44 -12.46 -4.82
CA SER A 22 2.90 -13.82 -4.68
C SER A 22 3.63 -14.68 -3.62
N LEU A 23 4.87 -14.32 -3.26
CA LEU A 23 5.58 -14.93 -2.14
C LEU A 23 5.11 -14.30 -0.83
N TYR A 24 5.06 -12.97 -0.77
CA TYR A 24 4.65 -12.22 0.41
C TYR A 24 3.19 -12.46 0.84
N GLU A 25 2.33 -12.92 -0.07
CA GLU A 25 0.99 -13.43 0.28
C GLU A 25 1.03 -14.69 1.15
N LYS A 26 2.11 -15.47 1.09
CA LYS A 26 2.22 -16.81 1.69
C LYS A 26 3.20 -16.88 2.85
N ILE A 27 4.18 -15.98 2.90
CA ILE A 27 5.26 -15.95 3.89
C ILE A 27 5.47 -14.53 4.43
N SER A 28 6.12 -14.40 5.57
CA SER A 28 6.46 -13.09 6.16
C SER A 28 7.45 -12.32 5.30
N PHE A 29 7.54 -11.01 5.52
CA PHE A 29 8.55 -10.14 4.90
C PHE A 29 9.98 -10.66 5.11
N ASP A 30 10.31 -11.07 6.33
CA ASP A 30 11.63 -11.62 6.68
C ASP A 30 11.95 -12.90 5.90
N ASP A 31 10.94 -13.71 5.63
CA ASP A 31 11.09 -14.96 4.89
C ASP A 31 11.21 -14.74 3.37
N VAL A 32 10.77 -13.61 2.83
CA VAL A 32 10.94 -13.30 1.41
C VAL A 32 12.42 -13.06 1.14
N THR A 33 12.99 -13.80 0.18
CA THR A 33 14.39 -13.64 -0.21
C THR A 33 14.54 -13.58 -1.73
N ILE A 34 15.58 -12.90 -2.21
CA ILE A 34 15.96 -12.88 -3.63
C ILE A 34 16.12 -14.32 -4.16
N ARG A 35 16.63 -15.25 -3.35
CA ARG A 35 16.74 -16.67 -3.72
C ARG A 35 15.37 -17.32 -3.96
N LYS A 36 14.38 -17.10 -3.08
CA LYS A 36 13.02 -17.63 -3.28
C LYS A 36 12.37 -17.03 -4.53
N ILE A 37 12.59 -15.74 -4.80
CA ILE A 37 12.12 -15.07 -6.03
C ILE A 37 12.76 -15.70 -7.27
N CYS A 38 14.09 -15.88 -7.26
CA CYS A 38 14.84 -16.51 -8.35
C CYS A 38 14.38 -17.93 -8.64
N ASN A 39 14.20 -18.75 -7.60
CA ASN A 39 13.73 -20.12 -7.72
C ASN A 39 12.34 -20.17 -8.37
N LYS A 40 11.44 -19.27 -7.97
CA LYS A 40 10.08 -19.19 -8.55
C LYS A 40 10.08 -18.70 -9.99
N LEU A 41 11.04 -17.87 -10.38
CA LEU A 41 11.21 -17.38 -11.75
C LEU A 41 12.06 -18.31 -12.65
N ASN A 42 12.72 -19.31 -12.06
CA ASN A 42 13.74 -20.14 -12.71
C ASN A 42 14.87 -19.30 -13.35
N VAL A 43 15.42 -18.36 -12.59
CA VAL A 43 16.53 -17.48 -13.04
C VAL A 43 17.67 -17.42 -12.01
N SER A 44 18.81 -16.89 -12.43
CA SER A 44 19.93 -16.63 -11.53
C SER A 44 19.68 -15.41 -10.66
N THR A 45 20.33 -15.34 -9.48
CA THR A 45 20.33 -14.13 -8.64
C THR A 45 20.88 -12.92 -9.36
N ALA A 46 21.91 -13.11 -10.19
CA ALA A 46 22.47 -12.05 -11.03
C ALA A 46 21.41 -11.39 -11.93
N SER A 47 20.41 -12.14 -12.43
CA SER A 47 19.32 -11.59 -13.24
C SER A 47 18.41 -10.62 -12.47
N ILE A 48 18.22 -10.84 -11.17
CA ILE A 48 17.41 -9.95 -10.31
C ILE A 48 18.22 -8.70 -9.96
N TYR A 49 19.51 -8.87 -9.65
CA TYR A 49 20.41 -7.76 -9.31
C TYR A 49 20.64 -6.75 -10.45
N LEU A 50 20.29 -7.10 -11.70
CA LEU A 50 20.24 -6.14 -12.81
C LEU A 50 19.13 -5.08 -12.63
N SER A 51 18.11 -5.36 -11.82
CA SER A 51 16.93 -4.50 -11.64
C SER A 51 16.75 -3.99 -10.22
N PHE A 52 17.11 -4.81 -9.22
CA PHE A 52 16.89 -4.50 -7.80
C PHE A 52 18.09 -4.94 -6.97
N SER A 53 18.64 -4.01 -6.19
CA SER A 53 19.82 -4.25 -5.34
C SER A 53 19.49 -5.09 -4.10
N THR A 54 18.27 -4.97 -3.57
CA THR A 54 17.82 -5.66 -2.35
C THR A 54 16.37 -6.13 -2.48
N LYS A 55 15.87 -6.89 -1.50
CA LYS A 55 14.43 -7.24 -1.48
C LYS A 55 13.58 -6.01 -1.18
N GLU A 56 14.10 -5.09 -0.37
CA GLU A 56 13.45 -3.86 0.04
C GLU A 56 13.23 -2.91 -1.14
N GLU A 57 14.19 -2.83 -2.07
CA GLU A 57 14.01 -2.11 -3.34
C GLU A 57 12.83 -2.67 -4.18
N ILE A 58 12.57 -3.98 -4.11
CA ILE A 58 11.39 -4.59 -4.74
C ILE A 58 10.12 -4.16 -4.01
N PHE A 59 10.13 -4.12 -2.67
CA PHE A 59 9.00 -3.64 -1.87
C PHE A 59 8.72 -2.15 -2.05
N VAL A 60 9.74 -1.30 -2.21
CA VAL A 60 9.55 0.11 -2.57
C VAL A 60 8.88 0.24 -3.94
N ALA A 61 9.27 -0.59 -4.91
CA ALA A 61 8.58 -0.61 -6.21
C ALA A 61 7.12 -1.08 -6.10
N ILE A 62 6.81 -2.05 -5.22
CA ILE A 62 5.42 -2.45 -4.92
C ILE A 62 4.65 -1.27 -4.31
N LEU A 63 5.23 -0.58 -3.31
CA LEU A 63 4.61 0.58 -2.67
C LEU A 63 4.30 1.68 -3.67
N ILE A 64 5.23 1.99 -4.58
CA ILE A 64 5.03 2.97 -5.66
C ILE A 64 3.86 2.53 -6.56
N GLN A 65 3.84 1.28 -7.03
CA GLN A 65 2.75 0.79 -7.88
C GLN A 65 1.38 0.87 -7.20
N GLU A 66 1.29 0.50 -5.92
CA GLU A 66 0.02 0.53 -5.21
C GLU A 66 -0.44 1.98 -4.92
N ILE A 67 0.47 2.90 -4.65
CA ILE A 67 0.11 4.33 -4.52
C ILE A 67 -0.32 4.90 -5.87
N MET A 68 0.36 4.59 -6.96
CA MET A 68 -0.06 5.05 -8.30
C MET A 68 -1.49 4.58 -8.62
N LYS A 69 -1.84 3.33 -8.33
CA LYS A 69 -3.23 2.84 -8.46
C LYS A 69 -4.21 3.55 -7.53
N TRP A 70 -3.76 4.03 -6.37
CA TRP A 70 -4.62 4.83 -5.50
C TRP A 70 -4.81 6.24 -6.07
N ASN A 71 -3.74 6.86 -6.58
CA ASN A 71 -3.78 8.13 -7.29
C ASN A 71 -4.79 8.07 -8.44
N GLU A 72 -4.73 7.03 -9.27
CA GLU A 72 -5.68 6.81 -10.39
C GLU A 72 -7.14 6.73 -9.92
N ARG A 73 -7.43 6.07 -8.78
CA ARG A 73 -8.80 6.01 -8.24
C ARG A 73 -9.28 7.37 -7.75
N LEU A 74 -8.42 8.15 -7.10
CA LEU A 74 -8.75 9.50 -6.63
C LEU A 74 -8.90 10.49 -7.79
N GLU A 75 -8.04 10.40 -8.80
CA GLU A 75 -8.17 11.16 -10.05
C GLU A 75 -9.52 10.88 -10.72
N GLY A 76 -9.95 9.62 -10.79
CA GLY A 76 -11.26 9.26 -11.31
C GLY A 76 -12.43 9.91 -10.56
N LEU A 77 -12.33 10.12 -9.24
CA LEU A 77 -13.33 10.88 -8.48
C LEU A 77 -13.29 12.38 -8.80
N LEU A 78 -12.12 12.95 -9.03
CA LEU A 78 -11.99 14.35 -9.45
C LEU A 78 -12.54 14.59 -10.86
N GLU A 79 -12.39 13.62 -11.76
CA GLU A 79 -12.89 13.67 -13.14
C GLU A 79 -14.39 13.35 -13.26
N TYR A 80 -15.00 12.76 -12.23
CA TYR A 80 -16.43 12.46 -12.23
C TYR A 80 -17.28 13.74 -12.34
N GLU A 81 -18.03 13.89 -13.43
CA GLU A 81 -18.85 15.08 -13.72
C GLU A 81 -20.16 15.14 -12.93
N GLY A 82 -20.58 14.02 -12.31
CA GLY A 82 -21.78 13.97 -11.48
C GLY A 82 -21.57 14.49 -10.07
N THR A 83 -22.66 14.55 -9.31
CA THR A 83 -22.63 14.83 -7.86
C THR A 83 -22.66 13.53 -7.09
N LEU A 84 -21.87 13.44 -6.03
CA LEU A 84 -22.02 12.43 -5.00
C LEU A 84 -22.63 13.12 -3.79
N ASP A 85 -23.60 12.48 -3.15
CA ASP A 85 -24.00 12.91 -1.82
C ASP A 85 -22.90 12.61 -0.78
N ASP A 86 -23.13 13.07 0.44
CA ASP A 86 -22.16 12.90 1.52
C ASP A 86 -21.84 11.43 1.77
N ASP A 87 -22.82 10.54 1.77
CA ASP A 87 -22.64 9.13 2.10
C ASP A 87 -21.95 8.37 0.95
N GLU A 88 -22.35 8.67 -0.28
CA GLU A 88 -21.74 8.15 -1.51
C GLU A 88 -20.27 8.54 -1.60
N PHE A 89 -19.91 9.79 -1.30
CA PHE A 89 -18.52 10.23 -1.30
C PHE A 89 -17.69 9.47 -0.25
N LEU A 90 -18.19 9.34 0.98
CA LEU A 90 -17.48 8.58 2.02
C LEU A 90 -17.30 7.11 1.64
N SER A 91 -18.33 6.51 1.02
CA SER A 91 -18.31 5.15 0.51
C SER A 91 -17.26 4.98 -0.59
N GLU A 92 -17.20 5.88 -1.55
CA GLU A 92 -16.19 5.83 -2.62
C GLU A 92 -14.76 5.94 -2.09
N ILE A 93 -14.49 6.87 -1.16
CA ILE A 93 -13.18 6.95 -0.52
C ILE A 93 -12.86 5.64 0.22
N ALA A 94 -13.80 5.09 0.99
CA ALA A 94 -13.59 3.83 1.70
C ALA A 94 -13.33 2.65 0.76
N ASN A 95 -13.98 2.61 -0.40
CA ASN A 95 -13.71 1.64 -1.46
C ASN A 95 -12.28 1.78 -1.98
N THR A 96 -11.78 3.01 -2.22
CA THR A 96 -10.39 3.19 -2.65
C THR A 96 -9.38 2.63 -1.64
N VAL A 97 -9.70 2.65 -0.34
CA VAL A 97 -8.86 2.07 0.73
C VAL A 97 -8.95 0.54 0.75
N GLU A 98 -10.14 -0.03 0.60
CA GLU A 98 -10.37 -1.49 0.54
C GLU A 98 -9.56 -2.14 -0.58
N GLU A 99 -9.52 -1.51 -1.76
CA GLU A 99 -8.74 -2.01 -2.89
C GLU A 99 -7.21 -1.99 -2.65
N ARG A 100 -6.71 -1.33 -1.59
CA ARG A 100 -5.28 -1.12 -1.32
C ARG A 100 -4.76 -1.98 -0.17
N LYS A 101 -5.36 -3.15 0.04
CA LYS A 101 -4.96 -4.13 1.06
C LYS A 101 -3.45 -4.41 1.08
N LEU A 102 -2.80 -4.57 -0.08
CA LEU A 102 -1.36 -4.87 -0.14
C LEU A 102 -0.53 -3.68 0.34
N LEU A 103 -0.84 -2.46 -0.11
CA LEU A 103 -0.24 -1.23 0.40
C LEU A 103 -0.39 -1.14 1.92
N LEU A 104 -1.62 -1.26 2.42
CA LEU A 104 -1.93 -1.15 3.85
C LEU A 104 -1.22 -2.22 4.69
N LYS A 105 -1.08 -3.44 4.15
CA LYS A 105 -0.31 -4.51 4.76
C LYS A 105 1.16 -4.12 4.93
N ILE A 106 1.80 -3.66 3.85
CA ILE A 106 3.21 -3.29 3.85
C ILE A 106 3.44 -2.09 4.78
N ILE A 107 2.61 -1.04 4.69
CA ILE A 107 2.81 0.15 5.52
C ILE A 107 2.63 -0.12 7.02
N GLY A 108 1.71 -1.04 7.37
CA GLY A 108 1.38 -1.35 8.76
C GLY A 108 2.31 -2.36 9.41
N LEU A 109 3.00 -3.20 8.62
CA LEU A 109 3.84 -4.29 9.15
C LEU A 109 5.33 -4.06 8.93
N ASP A 110 5.73 -3.57 7.76
CA ASP A 110 7.10 -3.75 7.27
C ASP A 110 7.79 -2.45 6.83
N LEU A 111 7.06 -1.31 6.78
CA LEU A 111 7.56 -0.05 6.22
C LEU A 111 8.87 0.42 6.83
N TYR A 112 9.01 0.33 8.16
CA TYR A 112 10.22 0.78 8.85
C TYR A 112 11.46 0.05 8.34
N ALA A 113 11.39 -1.28 8.25
CA ALA A 113 12.50 -2.09 7.75
C ALA A 113 12.78 -1.83 6.26
N ILE A 114 11.73 -1.59 5.47
CA ILE A 114 11.85 -1.23 4.05
C ILE A 114 12.54 0.13 3.89
N GLU A 115 12.12 1.15 4.64
CA GLU A 115 12.70 2.50 4.57
C GLU A 115 14.17 2.51 5.03
N ASP A 116 14.51 1.79 6.10
CA ASP A 116 15.88 1.75 6.63
C ASP A 116 16.89 1.08 5.67
N MET A 117 16.43 0.12 4.86
CA MET A 117 17.28 -0.70 3.99
C MET A 117 17.16 -0.37 2.49
N SER A 118 16.44 0.69 2.14
CA SER A 118 16.30 1.16 0.75
C SER A 118 17.17 2.37 0.46
N SER A 119 17.48 2.57 -0.81
CA SER A 119 18.20 3.77 -1.26
C SER A 119 17.34 5.02 -1.10
N ILE A 120 18.00 6.15 -0.79
CA ILE A 120 17.37 7.47 -0.71
C ILE A 120 16.63 7.79 -2.02
N GLU A 121 17.22 7.49 -3.18
CA GLU A 121 16.60 7.75 -4.49
C GLU A 121 15.25 7.03 -4.64
N SER A 122 15.18 5.74 -4.33
CA SER A 122 13.92 4.98 -4.40
C SER A 122 12.89 5.50 -3.41
N LEU A 123 13.32 5.90 -2.21
CA LEU A 123 12.41 6.48 -1.21
C LEU A 123 11.90 7.86 -1.61
N VAL A 124 12.72 8.69 -2.27
CA VAL A 124 12.26 9.97 -2.83
C VAL A 124 11.15 9.73 -3.84
N ARG A 125 11.32 8.79 -4.79
CA ARG A 125 10.28 8.43 -5.77
C ARG A 125 8.99 7.96 -5.08
N TYR A 126 9.11 7.13 -4.05
CA TYR A 126 7.96 6.71 -3.24
C TYR A 126 7.26 7.89 -2.57
N LYS A 127 8.01 8.83 -1.97
CA LYS A 127 7.42 10.00 -1.31
C LYS A 127 6.82 10.99 -2.30
N GLU A 128 7.30 11.07 -3.53
CA GLU A 128 6.68 11.89 -4.59
C GLU A 128 5.28 11.39 -4.93
N GLU A 129 5.11 10.09 -5.17
CA GLU A 129 3.80 9.48 -5.41
C GLU A 129 2.89 9.56 -4.17
N TYR A 130 3.45 9.34 -2.98
CA TYR A 130 2.70 9.47 -1.72
C TYR A 130 2.19 10.90 -1.50
N LYS A 131 3.02 11.91 -1.77
CA LYS A 131 2.64 13.32 -1.72
C LYS A 131 1.54 13.63 -2.72
N LYS A 132 1.63 13.09 -3.95
CA LYS A 132 0.55 13.21 -4.95
C LYS A 132 -0.76 12.64 -4.42
N CYS A 133 -0.74 11.47 -3.79
CA CYS A 133 -1.92 10.86 -3.18
C CYS A 133 -2.57 11.75 -2.12
N MET A 134 -1.77 12.36 -1.25
CA MET A 134 -2.26 13.30 -0.24
C MET A 134 -2.96 14.51 -0.87
N PHE A 135 -2.39 15.09 -1.92
CA PHE A 135 -3.01 16.22 -2.61
C PHE A 135 -4.28 15.83 -3.37
N LEU A 136 -4.29 14.68 -4.04
CA LEU A 136 -5.50 14.18 -4.71
C LEU A 136 -6.63 13.95 -3.72
N PHE A 137 -6.32 13.40 -2.55
CA PHE A 137 -7.29 13.25 -1.47
C PHE A 137 -7.80 14.62 -0.96
N GLU A 138 -6.90 15.59 -0.75
CA GLU A 138 -7.28 16.96 -0.38
C GLU A 138 -8.20 17.61 -1.42
N PHE A 139 -7.90 17.47 -2.72
CA PHE A 139 -8.75 17.99 -3.79
C PHE A 139 -10.12 17.29 -3.83
N CYS A 140 -10.18 15.99 -3.53
CA CYS A 140 -11.45 15.29 -3.38
C CYS A 140 -12.28 15.91 -2.24
N LEU A 141 -11.66 16.21 -1.10
CA LEU A 141 -12.33 16.91 0.00
C LEU A 141 -12.81 18.30 -0.42
N GLU A 142 -11.97 19.07 -1.12
CA GLU A 142 -12.35 20.40 -1.60
C GLU A 142 -13.55 20.36 -2.56
N LYS A 143 -13.60 19.37 -3.46
CA LYS A 143 -14.68 19.19 -4.42
C LYS A 143 -16.00 18.77 -3.75
N TYR A 144 -15.95 17.79 -2.85
CA TYR A 144 -17.16 17.14 -2.30
C TYR A 144 -17.56 17.62 -0.89
N LYS A 145 -16.69 18.33 -0.17
CA LYS A 145 -16.92 18.84 1.19
C LYS A 145 -16.64 20.34 1.28
N THR A 146 -17.50 21.13 0.63
CA THR A 146 -17.36 22.59 0.51
C THR A 146 -17.52 23.37 1.82
N ASN A 147 -18.04 22.72 2.86
CA ASN A 147 -18.19 23.29 4.20
C ASN A 147 -16.90 23.23 5.06
N ILE A 148 -15.80 22.68 4.53
CA ILE A 148 -14.53 22.52 5.24
C ILE A 148 -13.49 23.50 4.71
N ASP A 149 -12.96 24.35 5.60
CA ASP A 149 -11.87 25.28 5.28
C ASP A 149 -10.54 24.56 4.99
N SER A 150 -9.58 25.28 4.40
CA SER A 150 -8.29 24.70 3.98
C SER A 150 -7.45 24.17 5.14
N GLU A 151 -7.43 24.85 6.28
CA GLU A 151 -6.66 24.40 7.45
C GLU A 151 -7.22 23.08 7.97
N ARG A 152 -8.54 22.99 8.08
CA ARG A 152 -9.23 21.77 8.53
C ARG A 152 -9.06 20.62 7.53
N ARG A 153 -9.09 20.88 6.21
CA ARG A 153 -8.82 19.86 5.18
C ARG A 153 -7.42 19.26 5.33
N ILE A 154 -6.40 20.09 5.53
CA ILE A 154 -5.02 19.63 5.74
C ILE A 154 -4.93 18.74 7.00
N GLN A 155 -5.57 19.14 8.11
CA GLN A 155 -5.63 18.33 9.33
C GLN A 155 -6.30 16.97 9.09
N ILE A 156 -7.40 16.94 8.32
CA ILE A 156 -8.10 15.72 7.93
C ILE A 156 -7.19 14.81 7.09
N VAL A 157 -6.51 15.36 6.08
CA VAL A 157 -5.56 14.59 5.25
C VAL A 157 -4.49 13.96 6.14
N HIS A 158 -3.87 14.72 7.03
CA HIS A 158 -2.88 14.15 7.95
C HIS A 158 -3.47 13.08 8.87
N ALA A 159 -4.64 13.30 9.47
CA ALA A 159 -5.29 12.33 10.35
C ALA A 159 -5.61 11.02 9.61
N PHE A 160 -6.16 11.13 8.39
CA PHE A 160 -6.50 9.99 7.54
C PHE A 160 -5.28 9.15 7.16
N PHE A 161 -4.21 9.78 6.68
CA PHE A 161 -2.99 9.05 6.31
C PHE A 161 -2.20 8.49 7.51
N HIS A 162 -2.39 9.03 8.72
CA HIS A 162 -1.90 8.36 9.94
C HIS A 162 -2.77 7.17 10.33
N TYR A 163 -4.09 7.29 10.21
CA TYR A 163 -5.04 6.22 10.49
C TYR A 163 -4.83 5.00 9.60
N THR A 164 -4.54 5.21 8.30
CA THR A 164 -4.32 4.11 7.34
C THR A 164 -3.17 3.17 7.73
N LYS A 165 -2.17 3.66 8.47
CA LYS A 165 -1.06 2.83 8.97
C LYS A 165 -1.50 1.74 9.95
N GLY A 166 -2.61 1.93 10.66
CA GLY A 166 -3.17 0.97 11.62
C GLY A 166 -4.28 0.07 11.06
N LEU A 167 -4.78 0.37 9.86
CA LEU A 167 -5.98 -0.28 9.31
C LEU A 167 -5.80 -1.78 9.09
N TYR A 168 -4.70 -2.19 8.46
CA TYR A 168 -4.48 -3.60 8.13
C TYR A 168 -4.45 -4.50 9.37
N LEU A 169 -3.74 -4.05 10.41
CA LEU A 169 -3.64 -4.77 11.69
C LEU A 169 -5.00 -4.95 12.37
N THR A 170 -5.89 -3.98 12.20
CA THR A 170 -7.23 -3.97 12.78
C THR A 170 -8.18 -4.87 11.99
N ALA A 171 -8.15 -4.81 10.65
CA ALA A 171 -9.00 -5.63 9.78
C ALA A 171 -8.56 -7.11 9.74
N TYR A 172 -7.26 -7.37 9.84
CA TYR A 172 -6.67 -8.71 9.65
C TYR A 172 -5.84 -9.16 10.87
N PRO A 173 -6.40 -9.21 12.08
CA PRO A 173 -5.66 -9.66 13.25
C PRO A 173 -5.34 -11.15 13.13
N THR A 174 -4.16 -11.53 13.63
CA THR A 174 -3.71 -12.93 13.62
C THR A 174 -4.66 -13.83 14.43
N LYS A 175 -4.65 -15.14 14.15
CA LYS A 175 -5.38 -16.14 14.98
C LYS A 175 -5.01 -16.02 16.47
N LYS A 176 -3.73 -15.78 16.76
CA LYS A 176 -3.23 -15.56 18.12
C LYS A 176 -3.85 -14.30 18.73
N GLN A 177 -3.89 -13.19 17.99
CA GLN A 177 -4.47 -11.95 18.48
C GLN A 177 -5.98 -12.09 18.76
N LYS A 178 -6.74 -12.72 17.87
CA LYS A 178 -8.18 -13.01 18.08
C LYS A 178 -8.40 -13.83 19.36
N LEU A 179 -7.57 -14.84 19.60
CA LEU A 179 -7.64 -15.66 20.82
C LEU A 179 -7.31 -14.85 22.08
N VAL A 180 -6.28 -14.01 22.04
CA VAL A 180 -5.90 -13.15 23.18
C VAL A 180 -7.01 -12.16 23.50
N MET A 181 -7.59 -11.48 22.50
CA MET A 181 -8.70 -10.55 22.71
C MET A 181 -9.91 -11.23 23.34
N LYS A 182 -10.28 -12.43 22.87
CA LYS A 182 -11.35 -13.25 23.46
C LYS A 182 -11.08 -13.55 24.94
N ASN A 183 -9.86 -13.96 25.28
CA ASN A 183 -9.48 -14.29 26.65
C ASN A 183 -9.44 -13.04 27.56
N ALA A 184 -9.03 -11.90 27.00
CA ALA A 184 -9.01 -10.61 27.69
C ALA A 184 -10.40 -9.94 27.80
N LYS A 185 -11.45 -10.56 27.23
CA LYS A 185 -12.81 -9.99 27.14
C LYS A 185 -12.85 -8.63 26.44
N ILE A 186 -11.93 -8.41 25.51
CA ILE A 186 -11.96 -7.23 24.64
C ILE A 186 -12.95 -7.54 23.50
N PRO A 187 -14.02 -6.74 23.32
CA PRO A 187 -14.95 -6.95 22.23
C PRO A 187 -14.21 -6.81 20.89
N TYR A 188 -14.45 -7.76 19.99
CA TYR A 188 -13.91 -7.77 18.65
C TYR A 188 -15.03 -8.04 17.67
N GLU A 189 -15.13 -7.17 16.66
CA GLU A 189 -16.03 -7.31 15.54
C GLU A 189 -15.18 -7.41 14.27
N GLU A 190 -15.50 -8.36 13.40
CA GLU A 190 -14.83 -8.47 12.11
C GLU A 190 -15.29 -7.32 11.22
N LYS A 191 -14.36 -6.45 10.83
CA LYS A 191 -14.59 -5.31 9.96
C LYS A 191 -13.61 -5.31 8.80
N SER A 192 -14.11 -5.02 7.61
CA SER A 192 -13.29 -4.82 6.41
C SER A 192 -12.48 -3.51 6.49
N LEU A 193 -11.56 -3.30 5.55
CA LEU A 193 -10.87 -2.01 5.46
C LEU A 193 -11.87 -0.92 5.07
N TYR A 194 -12.85 -1.24 4.22
CA TYR A 194 -14.00 -0.40 3.91
C TYR A 194 -14.72 0.04 5.19
N ASP A 195 -15.19 -0.91 6.01
CA ASP A 195 -15.99 -0.60 7.22
C ASP A 195 -15.23 0.33 8.17
N LEU A 196 -13.94 0.03 8.39
CA LEU A 196 -13.07 0.81 9.27
C LEU A 196 -12.79 2.22 8.71
N SER A 197 -12.61 2.33 7.40
CA SER A 197 -12.30 3.60 6.74
C SER A 197 -13.54 4.49 6.68
N TYR A 198 -14.66 3.93 6.26
CA TYR A 198 -15.95 4.61 6.20
C TYR A 198 -16.39 5.12 7.58
N GLN A 199 -16.29 4.29 8.63
CA GLN A 199 -16.61 4.72 9.99
C GLN A 199 -15.69 5.85 10.46
N PHE A 200 -14.39 5.77 10.17
CA PHE A 200 -13.47 6.83 10.55
C PHE A 200 -13.75 8.14 9.79
N LEU A 201 -14.01 8.07 8.49
CA LEU A 201 -14.37 9.22 7.67
C LEU A 201 -15.65 9.91 8.18
N LYS A 202 -16.69 9.14 8.52
CA LYS A 202 -17.92 9.65 9.15
C LYS A 202 -17.69 10.40 10.47
N LEU A 203 -16.59 10.11 11.17
CA LEU A 203 -16.26 10.79 12.43
C LEU A 203 -15.50 12.09 12.23
N ILE A 204 -14.77 12.24 11.11
CA ILE A 204 -13.84 13.36 10.91
C ILE A 204 -14.30 14.38 9.85
N LEU A 205 -15.27 14.00 9.01
CA LEU A 205 -15.92 14.80 7.97
C LEU A 205 -17.38 15.08 8.33
#